data_AF-A0A167XQS3-F1
#
_entry.id   AF-A0A167XQS3-F1
#
_cell.length_a   1.000
_cell.length_b   1.000
_cell.length_c   1.000
_cell.angle_alpha   90.00
_cell.angle_beta   90.00
_cell.angle_gamma   90.00
#
_symmetry.space_group_name_H-M   'P 1'
#
loop_
_entity.id
_entity.type
_entity.pdbx_description
1 polymer ?
#
loop_
_entity_poly.entity_id
_entity_poly.type
_entity_poly.pdbx_seq_one_letter_code
_entity_poly.pdbx_strand_id
1 'polypeptide(L)'
;TTHDHLLEWKQTYRDLYIPAYLEQAGRRNTKCVGSSCTGTGDATIRCIDCFGRFSFCQECMLERHQNLPCHRLEKWNGVCFTQTTLLAEGYLLHIGHGGQACPNAESSEGVHSGEGDELKYSNAVTLVAVSGFFKHKVAWCGCQVEGRRLSSAMQLFREGLFPATQTKPETAFTFDLLDYFWVDMMECKTANQSFVRKLGRITNPDFPEDSPQLYNQLMYCSRSYRDLVTRVTFGYGHDLAKEPGVGSLALFCPACPQPGFNLPDNWEDDPAQFAYKRQIVNDGNFKAQNSHSARPDLDVCLYDGEGYMVAEQPYQEYLSKVPSKKEKSTCRNHKAQNSAERNPRNLKASGIAACACARHGCFVPNSVVDFQVGEQQRNVDYSKTRALSYRTSGLPGALDIYDINCQYCKNFWDRVEKRPAELGLPDNINPDTLIFAVGSFHLSAHVPECFAQYSLHFVKEIGNIDGEILETLWAAFNNISPMCRSMTGSQRREIYDDFMRDSNWKKMVNIVQTLNKKLKRAQKALEETGEAFERLNEGLDGVLIAKWEKAEKKAMDKRGKHLKYYDVGHVKSMWPAFWIIHLTQMILLINSCNHGRDPDATIRWAKNEIP
;
A
#
# COMPACT_ATOMS: atom_id res chain seq x y z
N THR A 1 -22.45 2.41 27.86
CA THR A 1 -22.19 2.10 26.43
C THR A 1 -22.27 3.37 25.61
N THR A 2 -21.86 3.39 24.32
CA THR A 2 -22.04 4.58 23.44
C THR A 2 -23.51 5.03 23.41
N HIS A 3 -24.44 4.08 23.49
CA HIS A 3 -25.88 4.37 23.56
C HIS A 3 -26.24 5.21 24.79
N ASP A 4 -25.81 4.78 25.98
CA ASP A 4 -26.14 5.47 27.24
C ASP A 4 -25.57 6.89 27.27
N HIS A 5 -24.32 7.07 26.81
CA HIS A 5 -23.70 8.40 26.72
C HIS A 5 -24.42 9.31 25.71
N LEU A 6 -24.94 8.77 24.60
CA LEU A 6 -25.71 9.56 23.63
C LEU A 6 -27.10 9.92 24.14
N LEU A 7 -27.73 9.04 24.93
CA LEU A 7 -28.98 9.36 25.62
C LEU A 7 -28.77 10.49 26.63
N GLU A 8 -27.74 10.39 27.47
CA GLU A 8 -27.37 11.42 28.43
C GLU A 8 -27.02 12.75 27.73
N TRP A 9 -26.23 12.70 26.65
CA TRP A 9 -25.94 13.88 25.82
C TRP A 9 -27.23 14.54 25.31
N LYS A 10 -28.15 13.76 24.76
CA LYS A 10 -29.41 14.27 24.21
C LYS A 10 -30.32 14.86 25.28
N GLN A 11 -30.41 14.21 26.43
CA GLN A 11 -31.39 14.55 27.47
C GLN A 11 -30.89 15.64 28.42
N THR A 12 -29.57 15.69 28.69
CA THR A 12 -29.01 16.54 29.75
C THR A 12 -28.06 17.60 29.21
N TYR A 13 -27.11 17.24 28.33
CA TYR A 13 -26.00 18.14 28.01
C TYR A 13 -26.21 18.99 26.76
N ARG A 14 -26.94 18.52 25.75
CA ARG A 14 -27.07 19.23 24.46
C ARG A 14 -27.52 20.68 24.66
N ASP A 15 -28.57 20.89 25.44
CA ASP A 15 -29.16 22.21 25.62
C ASP A 15 -28.26 23.13 26.46
N LEU A 16 -27.34 22.57 27.25
CA LEU A 16 -26.28 23.31 27.95
C LEU A 16 -25.14 23.72 27.02
N TYR A 17 -24.80 22.88 26.04
CA TYR A 17 -23.69 23.14 25.11
C TYR A 17 -24.07 24.07 23.95
N ILE A 18 -25.34 24.12 23.54
CA ILE A 18 -25.79 24.98 22.43
C ILE A 18 -25.48 26.48 22.69
N PRO A 19 -25.86 27.09 23.83
CA PRO A 19 -25.52 28.49 24.09
C PRO A 19 -24.01 28.75 24.11
N ALA A 20 -23.24 27.87 24.75
CA ALA A 20 -21.78 27.98 24.79
C ALA A 20 -21.13 27.83 23.40
N TYR A 21 -21.74 27.04 22.51
CA TYR A 21 -21.32 26.94 21.10
C TYR A 21 -21.66 28.22 20.32
N LEU A 22 -22.86 28.79 20.54
CA LEU A 22 -23.27 30.06 19.92
C LEU A 22 -22.42 31.25 20.37
N GLU A 23 -21.98 31.29 21.62
CA GLU A 23 -21.04 32.31 22.13
C GLU A 23 -19.74 32.35 21.31
N GLN A 24 -19.34 31.23 20.69
CA GLN A 24 -18.17 31.19 19.82
C GLN A 24 -18.37 31.95 18.50
N ALA A 25 -19.61 32.26 18.10
CA ALA A 25 -19.90 33.13 16.97
C ALA A 25 -19.74 34.62 17.30
N GLY A 26 -19.73 34.99 18.58
CA GLY A 26 -19.59 36.37 19.05
C GLY A 26 -18.15 36.78 19.38
N ARG A 27 -17.98 38.04 19.77
CA ARG A 27 -16.69 38.58 20.26
C ARG A 27 -16.47 38.17 21.71
N ARG A 28 -15.33 37.53 21.99
CA ARG A 28 -14.91 37.19 23.38
C ARG A 28 -14.32 38.39 24.13
N ASN A 29 -13.78 39.35 23.40
CA ASN A 29 -13.22 40.57 23.94
C ASN A 29 -13.44 41.73 22.97
N THR A 30 -13.57 42.93 23.52
CA THR A 30 -13.72 44.15 22.72
C THR A 30 -12.43 44.96 22.60
N LYS A 31 -11.56 44.88 23.61
CA LYS A 31 -10.25 45.53 23.62
C LYS A 31 -9.14 44.55 23.29
N CYS A 32 -8.16 45.01 22.52
CA CYS A 32 -6.98 44.21 22.22
C CYS A 32 -6.15 43.97 23.48
N VAL A 33 -5.65 42.74 23.65
CA VAL A 33 -4.82 42.32 24.78
C VAL A 33 -3.41 41.90 24.34
N GLY A 34 -3.00 42.29 23.14
CA GLY A 34 -1.67 41.98 22.61
C GLY A 34 -0.59 42.96 23.12
N SER A 35 0.66 42.49 23.13
CA SER A 35 1.87 43.30 23.40
C SER A 35 2.10 44.38 22.36
N SER A 36 1.52 44.17 21.17
CA SER A 36 1.73 44.94 19.94
C SER A 36 1.28 46.39 19.99
N CYS A 37 0.33 46.64 20.88
CA CYS A 37 -0.37 47.90 20.96
C CYS A 37 -0.52 48.32 22.42
N THR A 38 -0.92 49.57 22.63
CA THR A 38 -1.14 50.15 23.96
C THR A 38 -2.37 49.59 24.69
N GLY A 39 -2.93 48.45 24.26
CA GLY A 39 -4.14 47.84 24.83
C GLY A 39 -5.45 48.62 24.60
N THR A 40 -5.39 49.72 23.83
CA THR A 40 -6.52 50.59 23.52
C THR A 40 -7.13 50.34 22.14
N GLY A 41 -6.50 49.47 21.33
CA GLY A 41 -7.00 49.13 19.99
C GLY A 41 -8.26 48.28 20.04
N ASP A 42 -9.18 48.53 19.09
CA ASP A 42 -10.38 47.70 18.94
C ASP A 42 -10.01 46.30 18.45
N ALA A 43 -10.45 45.28 19.18
CA ALA A 43 -10.18 43.88 18.89
C ALA A 43 -11.22 43.35 17.90
N THR A 44 -10.94 43.49 16.59
CA THR A 44 -11.89 43.14 15.53
C THR A 44 -11.50 41.89 14.75
N ILE A 45 -10.26 41.42 14.80
CA ILE A 45 -9.79 40.28 14.00
C ILE A 45 -9.52 39.10 14.91
N ARG A 46 -9.98 37.90 14.58
CA ARG A 46 -9.65 36.67 15.31
C ARG A 46 -9.09 35.61 14.37
N CYS A 47 -8.26 34.75 14.91
CA CYS A 47 -7.87 33.51 14.24
C CYS A 47 -8.75 32.36 14.74
N ILE A 48 -9.27 31.55 13.81
CA ILE A 48 -10.13 30.40 14.15
C ILE A 48 -9.34 29.10 14.36
N ASP A 49 -8.07 29.08 13.98
CA ASP A 49 -7.15 27.94 14.17
C ASP A 49 -6.34 28.07 15.49
N CYS A 50 -6.12 29.29 15.97
CA CYS A 50 -5.50 29.52 17.28
C CYS A 50 -6.43 29.15 18.45
N PHE A 51 -5.85 28.55 19.49
CA PHE A 51 -6.57 28.24 20.72
C PHE A 51 -7.13 29.51 21.38
N GLY A 52 -8.36 29.42 21.91
CA GLY A 52 -9.00 30.48 22.69
C GLY A 52 -9.81 31.53 21.90
N ARG A 53 -9.62 31.65 20.58
CA ARG A 53 -10.42 32.54 19.69
C ARG A 53 -10.59 33.99 20.19
N PHE A 54 -9.57 34.55 20.85
CA PHE A 54 -9.54 35.97 21.20
C PHE A 54 -9.37 36.83 19.94
N SER A 55 -9.98 38.01 19.97
CA SER A 55 -9.82 39.02 18.93
C SER A 55 -8.66 39.96 19.26
N PHE A 56 -7.99 40.48 18.24
CA PHE A 56 -6.87 41.40 18.31
C PHE A 56 -7.05 42.54 17.31
N CYS A 57 -6.30 43.63 17.49
CA CYS A 57 -6.13 44.62 16.43
C CYS A 57 -5.25 44.04 15.31
N GLN A 58 -5.19 44.74 14.17
CA GLN A 58 -4.41 44.33 13.00
C GLN A 58 -2.94 44.06 13.31
N GLU A 59 -2.26 45.00 13.96
CA GLU A 59 -0.82 44.88 14.29
C GLU A 59 -0.52 43.65 15.17
N CYS A 60 -1.25 43.49 16.28
CA CYS A 60 -1.11 42.33 17.16
C CYS A 60 -1.45 41.01 16.46
N MET A 61 -2.40 41.03 15.51
CA MET A 61 -2.76 39.84 14.73
C MET A 61 -1.61 39.44 13.81
N LEU A 62 -1.02 40.39 13.09
CA LEU A 62 0.08 40.14 12.16
C LEU A 62 1.34 39.66 12.88
N GLU A 63 1.72 40.29 13.98
CA GLU A 63 2.89 39.85 14.76
C GLU A 63 2.72 38.42 15.26
N ARG A 64 1.56 38.11 15.85
CA ARG A 64 1.30 36.80 16.44
C ARG A 64 1.23 35.68 15.39
N HIS A 65 0.96 36.04 14.13
CA HIS A 65 0.90 35.11 13.00
C HIS A 65 2.10 35.24 12.06
N GLN A 66 3.18 35.91 12.49
CA GLN A 66 4.38 36.10 11.68
C GLN A 66 4.88 34.78 11.05
N ASN A 67 4.87 33.71 11.84
CA ASN A 67 5.31 32.36 11.45
C ASN A 67 4.15 31.37 11.23
N LEU A 68 2.91 31.86 11.08
CA LEU A 68 1.71 31.04 10.94
C LEU A 68 0.93 31.44 9.67
N PRO A 69 1.54 31.35 8.47
CA PRO A 69 0.95 31.87 7.24
C PRO A 69 -0.32 31.11 6.80
N CYS A 70 -0.54 29.89 7.29
CA CYS A 70 -1.65 29.03 6.89
C CYS A 70 -2.79 28.99 7.93
N HIS A 71 -2.93 30.05 8.72
CA HIS A 71 -4.03 30.21 9.66
C HIS A 71 -5.18 31.02 9.04
N ARG A 72 -6.41 30.58 9.34
CA ARG A 72 -7.66 31.21 8.89
C ARG A 72 -8.10 32.30 9.86
N LEU A 73 -8.54 33.41 9.30
CA LEU A 73 -8.94 34.61 10.05
C LEU A 73 -10.38 35.00 9.75
N GLU A 74 -10.99 35.68 10.72
CA GLU A 74 -12.26 36.36 10.57
C GLU A 74 -12.17 37.78 11.14
N LYS A 75 -12.94 38.71 10.57
CA LYS A 75 -13.02 40.11 10.98
C LYS A 75 -14.45 40.47 11.36
N TRP A 76 -14.58 41.18 12.47
CA TRP A 76 -15.84 41.70 12.94
C TRP A 76 -16.27 42.89 12.06
N ASN A 77 -17.45 42.80 11.45
CA ASN A 77 -18.00 43.85 10.59
C ASN A 77 -18.94 44.82 11.34
N GLY A 78 -19.11 44.64 12.65
CA GLY A 78 -20.06 45.38 13.48
C GLY A 78 -21.20 44.51 14.00
N VAL A 79 -21.61 43.48 13.24
CA VAL A 79 -22.76 42.62 13.55
C VAL A 79 -22.36 41.15 13.69
N CYS A 80 -21.47 40.67 12.83
CA CYS A 80 -20.97 39.30 12.84
C CYS A 80 -19.51 39.24 12.38
N PHE A 81 -18.90 38.07 12.54
CA PHE A 81 -17.63 37.76 11.92
C PHE A 81 -17.83 37.38 10.46
N THR A 82 -17.04 38.00 9.58
CA THR A 82 -16.92 37.63 8.16
C THR A 82 -15.50 37.17 7.87
N GLN A 83 -15.31 36.30 6.90
CA GLN A 83 -14.00 35.80 6.51
C GLN A 83 -13.07 36.97 6.12
N THR A 84 -11.83 36.94 6.62
CA THR A 84 -10.72 37.79 6.15
C THR A 84 -9.48 36.92 5.94
N THR A 85 -8.40 37.49 5.42
CA THR A 85 -7.15 36.77 5.20
C THR A 85 -5.98 37.56 5.76
N LEU A 86 -4.90 36.89 6.11
CA LEU A 86 -3.65 37.55 6.50
C LEU A 86 -3.20 38.56 5.42
N LEU A 87 -3.26 38.19 4.14
CA LEU A 87 -2.96 39.09 3.03
C LEU A 87 -3.85 40.34 2.99
N ALA A 88 -5.16 40.19 3.19
CA ALA A 88 -6.08 41.33 3.25
C ALA A 88 -5.79 42.26 4.44
N GLU A 89 -5.27 41.71 5.54
CA GLU A 89 -4.83 42.49 6.70
C GLU A 89 -3.38 43.00 6.56
N GLY A 90 -2.72 42.84 5.41
CA GLY A 90 -1.41 43.41 5.12
C GLY A 90 -0.20 42.51 5.45
N TYR A 91 -0.43 41.22 5.69
CA TYR A 91 0.65 40.25 5.92
C TYR A 91 1.56 40.10 4.70
N LEU A 92 2.86 40.05 4.96
CA LEU A 92 3.92 39.78 4.00
C LEU A 92 4.71 38.57 4.49
N LEU A 93 4.78 37.51 3.67
CA LEU A 93 5.53 36.31 4.01
C LEU A 93 7.02 36.55 3.73
N HIS A 94 7.81 36.71 4.78
CA HIS A 94 9.26 36.79 4.66
C HIS A 94 9.90 35.41 4.74
N ILE A 95 10.74 35.08 3.75
CA ILE A 95 11.41 33.78 3.64
C ILE A 95 12.87 33.89 4.12
N GLY A 96 13.40 32.83 4.75
CA GLY A 96 14.82 32.66 5.05
C GLY A 96 15.29 33.18 6.41
N HIS A 97 14.46 33.94 7.14
CA HIS A 97 14.82 34.56 8.42
C HIS A 97 13.74 34.41 9.50
N GLY A 98 13.06 33.26 9.56
CA GLY A 98 12.06 32.97 10.58
C GLY A 98 10.93 34.01 10.63
N GLY A 99 10.45 34.42 9.45
CA GLY A 99 9.39 35.41 9.29
C GLY A 99 9.84 36.87 9.39
N GLN A 100 11.11 37.15 9.69
CA GLN A 100 11.66 38.51 9.70
C GLN A 100 12.09 38.98 8.31
N ALA A 101 12.12 40.29 8.10
CA ALA A 101 12.64 40.87 6.86
C ALA A 101 14.13 40.51 6.67
N CYS A 102 14.48 40.10 5.45
CA CYS A 102 15.87 39.81 5.11
C CYS A 102 16.70 41.10 5.11
N PRO A 103 17.83 41.16 5.85
CA PRO A 103 18.69 42.36 5.88
C PRO A 103 19.37 42.63 4.54
N ASN A 104 19.55 41.59 3.72
CA ASN A 104 20.18 41.66 2.40
C ASN A 104 19.16 41.77 1.26
N ALA A 105 17.89 42.07 1.56
CA ALA A 105 16.90 42.29 0.51
C ALA A 105 17.22 43.62 -0.21
N GLU A 106 17.72 43.55 -1.44
CA GLU A 106 18.17 44.72 -2.24
C GLU A 106 17.25 45.94 -2.10
N SER A 107 17.80 47.10 -1.75
CA SER A 107 17.07 48.39 -1.74
C SER A 107 16.57 48.72 -3.15
N SER A 108 15.40 49.35 -3.26
CA SER A 108 14.64 49.61 -4.50
C SER A 108 15.32 50.52 -5.54
N GLU A 109 16.63 50.77 -5.45
CA GLU A 109 17.34 51.80 -6.22
C GLU A 109 18.47 51.26 -7.14
N GLY A 110 18.56 49.94 -7.33
CA GLY A 110 19.53 49.33 -8.25
C GLY A 110 18.98 49.12 -9.65
N VAL A 111 19.63 49.71 -10.65
CA VAL A 111 19.29 49.67 -12.08
C VAL A 111 19.21 48.23 -12.62
N HIS A 112 18.09 47.93 -13.27
CA HIS A 112 17.86 46.70 -14.03
C HIS A 112 18.90 46.51 -15.14
N SER A 113 19.69 45.45 -15.07
CA SER A 113 20.42 44.93 -16.23
C SER A 113 20.64 43.43 -16.13
N GLY A 114 19.76 42.64 -16.77
CA GLY A 114 19.99 41.22 -17.03
C GLY A 114 18.72 40.36 -17.08
N GLU A 115 18.56 39.58 -18.15
CA GLU A 115 17.59 38.48 -18.20
C GLU A 115 17.93 37.45 -17.12
N GLY A 116 17.16 37.42 -16.03
CA GLY A 116 17.35 36.50 -14.92
C GLY A 116 16.97 37.02 -13.53
N ASP A 117 16.65 38.32 -13.37
CA ASP A 117 16.34 38.89 -12.06
C ASP A 117 14.97 38.44 -11.51
N GLU A 118 14.99 37.52 -10.54
CA GLU A 118 13.84 37.22 -9.69
C GLU A 118 13.47 38.47 -8.88
N LEU A 119 12.32 39.07 -9.21
CA LEU A 119 11.69 40.19 -8.51
C LEU A 119 11.80 40.06 -6.98
N LYS A 120 12.15 41.15 -6.29
CA LYS A 120 12.24 41.24 -4.82
C LYS A 120 11.00 40.72 -4.08
N TYR A 121 9.84 40.91 -4.71
CA TYR A 121 8.54 40.47 -4.20
C TYR A 121 7.80 39.66 -5.25
N SER A 122 7.10 38.61 -4.84
CA SER A 122 6.08 37.97 -5.67
C SER A 122 4.76 38.74 -5.62
N ASN A 123 3.99 38.69 -6.72
CA ASN A 123 2.65 39.31 -6.76
C ASN A 123 1.67 38.59 -5.82
N ALA A 124 1.58 37.25 -5.95
CA ALA A 124 0.86 36.38 -5.03
C ALA A 124 1.33 34.92 -5.20
N VAL A 125 1.60 34.23 -4.10
CA VAL A 125 1.85 32.78 -4.05
C VAL A 125 0.73 32.13 -3.27
N THR A 126 0.16 31.06 -3.82
CA THR A 126 -0.84 30.24 -3.14
C THR A 126 -0.15 29.13 -2.35
N LEU A 127 -0.20 29.22 -1.02
CA LEU A 127 0.19 28.14 -0.14
C LEU A 127 -1.00 27.19 0.07
N VAL A 128 -0.74 25.90 -0.01
CA VAL A 128 -1.72 24.85 0.25
C VAL A 128 -1.31 24.11 1.51
N ALA A 129 -2.19 24.12 2.52
CA ALA A 129 -2.00 23.46 3.80
C ALA A 129 -3.20 22.58 4.15
N VAL A 130 -3.07 21.77 5.21
CA VAL A 130 -4.16 20.90 5.70
C VAL A 130 -5.42 21.73 6.05
N SER A 131 -5.22 22.98 6.48
CA SER A 131 -6.26 23.96 6.81
C SER A 131 -6.89 24.66 5.60
N GLY A 132 -6.40 24.44 4.37
CA GLY A 132 -6.99 25.01 3.15
C GLY A 132 -6.00 25.73 2.22
N PHE A 133 -6.51 26.68 1.43
CA PHE A 133 -5.76 27.50 0.48
C PHE A 133 -5.52 28.92 1.01
N PHE A 134 -4.27 29.40 0.92
CA PHE A 134 -3.86 30.71 1.45
C PHE A 134 -3.07 31.47 0.40
N LYS A 135 -3.43 32.72 0.11
CA LYS A 135 -2.68 33.59 -0.81
C LYS A 135 -1.85 34.59 -0.03
N HIS A 136 -0.58 34.75 -0.39
CA HIS A 136 0.34 35.69 0.23
C HIS A 136 1.21 36.42 -0.79
N LYS A 137 1.62 37.64 -0.47
CA LYS A 137 2.81 38.24 -1.08
C LYS A 137 4.04 37.64 -0.39
N VAL A 138 5.07 37.33 -1.17
CA VAL A 138 6.32 36.75 -0.64
C VAL A 138 7.46 37.73 -0.83
N ALA A 139 8.19 38.00 0.25
CA ALA A 139 9.45 38.72 0.24
C ALA A 139 10.60 37.70 0.26
N TRP A 140 11.31 37.60 -0.86
CA TRP A 140 12.37 36.64 -1.04
C TRP A 140 13.64 37.04 -0.29
N CYS A 141 14.36 36.06 0.22
CA CYS A 141 15.67 36.26 0.83
C CYS A 141 16.69 36.69 -0.23
N GLY A 142 17.50 37.69 0.10
CA GLY A 142 18.63 38.17 -0.71
C GLY A 142 19.98 37.61 -0.25
N CYS A 143 20.03 36.83 0.83
CA CYS A 143 21.27 36.24 1.31
C CYS A 143 21.83 35.21 0.31
N GLN A 144 23.15 35.15 0.23
CA GLN A 144 23.88 34.22 -0.61
C GLN A 144 24.37 33.03 0.23
N VAL A 145 24.28 31.83 -0.34
CA VAL A 145 24.88 30.60 0.18
C VAL A 145 25.94 30.19 -0.85
N GLU A 146 27.19 30.03 -0.41
CA GLU A 146 28.32 29.71 -1.30
C GLU A 146 28.47 30.69 -2.48
N GLY A 147 28.23 31.98 -2.22
CA GLY A 147 28.35 33.05 -3.22
C GLY A 147 27.21 33.12 -4.23
N ARG A 148 26.11 32.36 -4.05
CA ARG A 148 24.93 32.41 -4.92
C ARG A 148 23.65 32.61 -4.13
N ARG A 149 22.71 33.39 -4.69
CA ARG A 149 21.35 33.48 -4.16
C ARG A 149 20.62 32.17 -4.48
N LEU A 150 19.92 31.62 -3.50
CA LEU A 150 19.07 30.45 -3.71
C LEU A 150 17.86 30.83 -4.58
N SER A 151 17.45 29.95 -5.49
CA SER A 151 16.24 30.17 -6.29
C SER A 151 15.00 30.27 -5.40
N SER A 152 13.98 30.98 -5.86
CA SER A 152 12.69 31.10 -5.15
C SER A 152 12.10 29.74 -4.77
N ALA A 153 12.21 28.74 -5.66
CA ALA A 153 11.76 27.37 -5.40
C ALA A 153 12.53 26.71 -4.23
N MET A 154 13.86 26.85 -4.19
CA MET A 154 14.67 26.27 -3.11
C MET A 154 14.48 27.01 -1.78
N GLN A 155 14.25 28.32 -1.83
CA GLN A 155 13.90 29.10 -0.64
C GLN A 155 12.58 28.62 -0.04
N LEU A 156 11.53 28.39 -0.84
CA LEU A 156 10.28 27.77 -0.36
C LEU A 156 10.53 26.37 0.21
N PHE A 157 11.30 25.54 -0.50
CA PHE A 157 11.55 24.16 -0.08
C PHE A 157 12.23 24.10 1.30
N ARG A 158 13.18 25.01 1.58
CA ARG A 158 13.85 25.12 2.88
C ARG A 158 12.92 25.55 4.03
N GLU A 159 11.81 26.21 3.72
CA GLU A 159 10.76 26.57 4.69
C GLU A 159 9.66 25.49 4.81
N GLY A 160 9.89 24.29 4.27
CA GLY A 160 8.90 23.21 4.31
C GLY A 160 7.75 23.38 3.31
N LEU A 161 7.97 24.14 2.24
CA LEU A 161 6.99 24.41 1.18
C LEU A 161 7.49 23.83 -0.15
N PHE A 162 6.86 22.75 -0.63
CA PHE A 162 7.20 22.14 -1.91
C PHE A 162 6.61 22.96 -3.07
N PRO A 163 7.45 23.58 -3.93
CA PRO A 163 6.97 24.45 -4.99
C PRO A 163 6.39 23.65 -6.16
N ALA A 164 5.30 24.16 -6.77
CA ALA A 164 4.66 23.53 -7.93
C ALA A 164 5.40 23.80 -9.26
N THR A 165 6.35 24.74 -9.27
CA THR A 165 7.23 25.05 -10.40
C THR A 165 8.61 25.49 -9.89
N GLN A 166 9.66 25.32 -10.69
CA GLN A 166 11.05 25.52 -10.25
C GLN A 166 11.60 26.95 -10.47
N THR A 167 11.05 27.70 -11.43
CA THR A 167 11.60 29.00 -11.85
C THR A 167 10.87 30.20 -11.26
N LYS A 168 9.54 30.15 -11.23
CA LYS A 168 8.68 31.21 -10.67
C LYS A 168 7.48 30.57 -9.98
N PRO A 169 7.65 30.11 -8.72
CA PRO A 169 6.59 29.41 -8.01
C PRO A 169 5.44 30.35 -7.65
N GLU A 170 4.25 30.05 -8.16
CA GLU A 170 2.98 30.72 -7.81
C GLU A 170 2.11 29.85 -6.89
N THR A 171 2.53 28.61 -6.66
CA THR A 171 1.85 27.67 -5.77
C THR A 171 2.89 26.83 -5.05
N ALA A 172 2.69 26.58 -3.76
CA ALA A 172 3.50 25.68 -2.97
C ALA A 172 2.66 24.90 -1.96
N PHE A 173 3.02 23.64 -1.72
CA PHE A 173 2.34 22.75 -0.80
C PHE A 173 3.19 22.57 0.45
N THR A 174 2.60 22.76 1.63
CA THR A 174 3.30 22.41 2.88
C THR A 174 3.68 20.93 2.89
N PHE A 175 4.83 20.58 3.47
CA PHE A 175 5.22 19.17 3.66
C PHE A 175 4.15 18.42 4.47
N ASP A 176 3.64 19.03 5.54
CA ASP A 176 2.55 18.47 6.36
C ASP A 176 1.31 18.09 5.53
N LEU A 177 0.95 18.90 4.54
CA LEU A 177 -0.17 18.57 3.66
C LEU A 177 0.14 17.38 2.75
N LEU A 178 1.36 17.29 2.23
CA LEU A 178 1.76 16.17 1.36
C LEU A 178 1.83 14.87 2.15
N ASP A 179 2.35 14.89 3.38
CA ASP A 179 2.32 13.77 4.31
C ASP A 179 0.90 13.39 4.70
N TYR A 180 0.06 14.38 5.05
CA TYR A 180 -1.34 14.14 5.37
C TYR A 180 -2.09 13.53 4.18
N PHE A 181 -1.88 14.05 2.98
CA PHE A 181 -2.47 13.52 1.76
C PHE A 181 -2.03 12.08 1.51
N TRP A 182 -0.74 11.79 1.76
CA TRP A 182 -0.20 10.45 1.61
C TRP A 182 -0.89 9.44 2.54
N VAL A 183 -1.00 9.79 3.82
CA VAL A 183 -1.71 8.95 4.80
C VAL A 183 -3.20 8.83 4.47
N ASP A 184 -3.87 9.93 4.07
CA ASP A 184 -5.28 9.91 3.66
C ASP A 184 -5.51 9.02 2.42
N MET A 185 -4.57 9.00 1.47
CA MET A 185 -4.61 8.08 0.33
C MET A 185 -4.43 6.62 0.77
N MET A 186 -3.48 6.35 1.67
CA MET A 186 -3.19 4.98 2.12
C MET A 186 -4.23 4.42 3.09
N GLU A 187 -4.81 5.21 3.98
CA GLU A 187 -5.81 4.73 4.94
C GLU A 187 -7.23 4.87 4.40
N CYS A 188 -7.59 6.05 3.89
CA CYS A 188 -8.96 6.37 3.48
C CYS A 188 -9.23 6.05 2.01
N LYS A 189 -8.21 5.71 1.22
CA LYS A 189 -8.30 5.47 -0.24
C LYS A 189 -8.89 6.70 -0.93
N THR A 190 -8.45 7.88 -0.52
CA THR A 190 -8.89 9.15 -1.11
C THR A 190 -8.25 9.36 -2.48
N ALA A 191 -9.07 9.48 -3.52
CA ALA A 191 -8.60 9.87 -4.84
C ALA A 191 -8.17 11.34 -4.88
N ASN A 192 -7.18 11.67 -5.72
CA ASN A 192 -6.57 13.01 -5.82
C ASN A 192 -7.62 14.14 -5.98
N GLN A 193 -8.60 13.97 -6.87
CA GLN A 193 -9.66 14.97 -7.07
C GLN A 193 -10.58 15.13 -5.85
N SER A 194 -10.86 14.03 -5.13
CA SER A 194 -11.65 14.08 -3.90
C SER A 194 -10.90 14.84 -2.80
N PHE A 195 -9.56 14.70 -2.75
CA PHE A 195 -8.74 15.45 -1.81
C PHE A 195 -8.73 16.95 -2.10
N VAL A 196 -8.56 17.37 -3.36
CA VAL A 196 -8.64 18.81 -3.73
C VAL A 196 -10.01 19.39 -3.39
N ARG A 197 -11.10 18.67 -3.66
CA ARG A 197 -12.46 19.10 -3.26
C ARG A 197 -12.65 19.16 -1.74
N LYS A 198 -12.04 18.23 -0.99
CA LYS A 198 -12.01 18.25 0.48
C LYS A 198 -11.35 19.54 0.98
N LEU A 199 -10.21 19.92 0.41
CA LEU A 199 -9.54 21.19 0.73
C LEU A 199 -10.41 22.41 0.38
N GLY A 200 -11.13 22.37 -0.74
CA GLY A 200 -12.08 23.44 -1.11
C GLY A 200 -13.15 23.65 -0.05
N ARG A 201 -13.77 22.57 0.43
CA ARG A 201 -14.77 22.63 1.52
C ARG A 201 -14.20 23.11 2.86
N ILE A 202 -12.95 22.78 3.16
CA ILE A 202 -12.28 23.25 4.38
C ILE A 202 -11.97 24.75 4.30
N THR A 203 -11.63 25.24 3.10
CA THR A 203 -11.24 26.63 2.85
C THR A 203 -12.45 27.56 2.80
N ASN A 204 -13.48 27.18 2.06
CA ASN A 204 -14.71 27.94 1.89
C ASN A 204 -15.90 26.95 1.89
N PRO A 205 -16.51 26.69 3.07
CA PRO A 205 -17.60 25.72 3.16
C PRO A 205 -18.87 26.19 2.44
N ASP A 206 -19.09 27.51 2.34
CA ASP A 206 -20.27 28.09 1.70
C ASP A 206 -20.16 28.02 0.17
N PHE A 207 -18.97 28.24 -0.37
CA PHE A 207 -18.69 28.21 -1.82
C PHE A 207 -17.38 27.45 -2.14
N PRO A 208 -17.37 26.11 -1.99
CA PRO A 208 -16.14 25.32 -2.16
C PRO A 208 -15.59 25.34 -3.59
N GLU A 209 -16.45 25.57 -4.58
CA GLU A 209 -16.08 25.64 -6.01
C GLU A 209 -15.28 26.91 -6.35
N ASP A 210 -15.34 27.95 -5.51
CA ASP A 210 -14.54 29.18 -5.66
C ASP A 210 -13.06 28.95 -5.30
N SER A 211 -12.73 27.78 -4.74
CA SER A 211 -11.37 27.42 -4.37
C SER A 211 -10.50 27.09 -5.59
N PRO A 212 -9.18 27.33 -5.52
CA PRO A 212 -8.25 26.99 -6.59
C PRO A 212 -8.32 25.51 -7.02
N GLN A 213 -8.43 25.28 -8.33
CA GLN A 213 -8.40 23.93 -8.93
C GLN A 213 -6.95 23.49 -9.18
N LEU A 214 -6.28 23.01 -8.13
CA LEU A 214 -4.84 22.69 -8.14
C LEU A 214 -4.54 21.20 -8.34
N TYR A 215 -5.39 20.48 -9.09
CA TYR A 215 -5.25 19.03 -9.30
C TYR A 215 -3.88 18.66 -9.91
N ASN A 216 -3.49 19.31 -11.01
CA ASN A 216 -2.24 18.99 -11.71
C ASN A 216 -1.01 19.33 -10.86
N GLN A 217 -1.08 20.42 -10.09
CA GLN A 217 -0.02 20.84 -9.19
C GLN A 217 0.12 19.86 -8.01
N LEU A 218 -0.99 19.42 -7.41
CA LEU A 218 -0.98 18.37 -6.39
C LEU A 218 -0.40 17.07 -6.95
N MET A 219 -0.76 16.72 -8.19
CA MET A 219 -0.21 15.53 -8.86
C MET A 219 1.31 15.60 -8.97
N TYR A 220 1.83 16.70 -9.50
CA TYR A 220 3.28 16.91 -9.62
C TYR A 220 3.99 16.90 -8.27
N CYS A 221 3.53 17.72 -7.31
CA CYS A 221 4.17 17.84 -6.01
C CYS A 221 4.10 16.55 -5.21
N SER A 222 2.94 15.87 -5.17
CA SER A 222 2.80 14.63 -4.40
C SER A 222 3.66 13.50 -4.96
N ARG A 223 3.75 13.34 -6.28
CA ARG A 223 4.61 12.32 -6.90
C ARG A 223 6.09 12.61 -6.66
N SER A 224 6.52 13.85 -6.91
CA SER A 224 7.92 14.26 -6.74
C SER A 224 8.36 14.20 -5.27
N TYR A 225 7.50 14.59 -4.35
CA TYR A 225 7.77 14.52 -2.92
C TYR A 225 7.87 13.07 -2.43
N ARG A 226 6.97 12.17 -2.88
CA ARG A 226 7.06 10.75 -2.54
C ARG A 226 8.32 10.09 -3.09
N ASP A 227 8.74 10.41 -4.31
CA ASP A 227 10.01 9.92 -4.86
C ASP A 227 11.19 10.37 -3.99
N LEU A 228 11.26 11.66 -3.65
CA LEU A 228 12.28 12.20 -2.77
C LEU A 228 12.31 11.50 -1.40
N VAL A 229 11.17 11.44 -0.71
CA VAL A 229 11.04 10.81 0.61
C VAL A 229 11.40 9.33 0.54
N THR A 230 10.98 8.63 -0.51
CA THR A 230 11.32 7.21 -0.74
C THR A 230 12.82 7.03 -0.89
N ARG A 231 13.48 7.81 -1.75
CA ARG A 231 14.94 7.71 -1.96
C ARG A 231 15.70 7.98 -0.67
N VAL A 232 15.31 9.00 0.10
CA VAL A 232 15.90 9.29 1.41
C VAL A 232 15.69 8.14 2.39
N THR A 233 14.46 7.61 2.48
CA THR A 233 14.11 6.51 3.41
C THR A 233 14.91 5.24 3.15
N PHE A 234 15.21 4.93 1.88
CA PHE A 234 16.01 3.77 1.51
C PHE A 234 17.53 4.06 1.47
N GLY A 235 17.97 5.23 1.95
CA GLY A 235 19.38 5.58 2.14
C GLY A 235 20.08 6.14 0.90
N TYR A 236 19.36 6.38 -0.20
CA TYR A 236 19.91 6.95 -1.44
C TYR A 236 20.13 8.47 -1.37
N GLY A 237 19.65 9.12 -0.31
CA GLY A 237 19.90 10.56 -0.08
C GLY A 237 21.33 10.89 0.39
N HIS A 238 22.09 9.91 0.87
CA HIS A 238 23.45 10.13 1.39
C HIS A 238 24.56 10.00 0.33
N ASP A 239 24.28 9.27 -0.75
CA ASP A 239 25.19 9.09 -1.88
C ASP A 239 24.37 9.19 -3.18
N LEU A 240 24.34 10.40 -3.74
CA LEU A 240 23.57 10.71 -4.95
C LEU A 240 24.15 10.06 -6.22
N ALA A 241 25.36 9.49 -6.16
CA ALA A 241 25.91 8.74 -7.28
C ALA A 241 25.36 7.30 -7.35
N LYS A 242 24.77 6.82 -6.25
CA LYS A 242 24.18 5.48 -6.16
C LYS A 242 22.71 5.53 -6.55
N GLU A 243 22.37 4.89 -7.66
CA GLU A 243 20.97 4.72 -8.05
C GLU A 243 20.32 3.49 -7.40
N PRO A 244 18.99 3.51 -7.18
CA PRO A 244 18.27 2.34 -6.72
C PRO A 244 18.33 1.19 -7.74
N GLY A 245 18.53 -0.03 -7.24
CA GLY A 245 18.51 -1.24 -8.04
C GLY A 245 17.13 -1.91 -8.07
N VAL A 246 17.04 -3.03 -8.80
CA VAL A 246 15.84 -3.86 -8.92
C VAL A 246 15.29 -4.25 -7.54
N GLY A 247 14.03 -3.90 -7.26
CA GLY A 247 13.35 -4.18 -5.98
C GLY A 247 14.00 -3.57 -4.72
N SER A 248 14.90 -2.59 -4.88
CA SER A 248 15.63 -1.97 -3.76
C SER A 248 14.84 -0.91 -3.00
N LEU A 249 13.81 -0.32 -3.61
CA LEU A 249 12.87 0.60 -2.97
C LEU A 249 11.67 -0.14 -2.35
N ALA A 250 11.71 -1.47 -2.23
CA ALA A 250 10.63 -2.26 -1.67
C ALA A 250 11.02 -2.89 -0.33
N LEU A 251 10.06 -2.94 0.59
CA LEU A 251 10.21 -3.68 1.85
C LEU A 251 9.84 -5.14 1.62
N PHE A 252 10.59 -6.07 2.19
CA PHE A 252 10.25 -7.49 2.18
C PHE A 252 10.01 -8.03 3.60
N CYS A 253 9.54 -9.27 3.68
CA CYS A 253 9.18 -9.90 4.95
C CYS A 253 10.40 -10.09 5.84
N PRO A 254 10.43 -9.51 7.06
CA PRO A 254 11.59 -9.61 7.96
C PRO A 254 11.81 -11.04 8.50
N ALA A 255 10.78 -11.89 8.48
CA ALA A 255 10.83 -13.26 9.01
C ALA A 255 11.00 -14.34 7.92
N CYS A 256 10.96 -13.95 6.64
CA CYS A 256 11.16 -14.87 5.52
C CYS A 256 12.70 -14.93 5.28
N PRO A 257 13.33 -16.10 5.06
CA PRO A 257 14.78 -16.29 5.08
C PRO A 257 15.43 -15.52 3.94
N GLN A 258 16.53 -14.83 4.23
CA GLN A 258 17.28 -13.99 3.29
C GLN A 258 18.77 -14.10 3.63
N PRO A 259 19.52 -14.94 2.90
CA PRO A 259 20.96 -15.11 3.10
C PRO A 259 21.70 -13.77 3.04
N GLY A 260 22.60 -13.52 3.98
CA GLY A 260 23.34 -12.26 4.11
C GLY A 260 22.54 -11.07 4.68
N PHE A 261 21.26 -11.26 5.04
CA PHE A 261 20.43 -10.20 5.61
C PHE A 261 19.89 -10.53 7.00
N ASN A 262 19.24 -11.69 7.16
CA ASN A 262 18.56 -12.04 8.41
C ASN A 262 18.80 -13.49 8.87
N LEU A 263 19.79 -14.16 8.28
CA LEU A 263 20.22 -15.50 8.68
C LEU A 263 21.56 -15.41 9.43
N PRO A 264 21.79 -16.25 10.46
CA PRO A 264 23.11 -16.40 11.09
C PRO A 264 24.18 -16.85 10.10
N ASP A 265 25.45 -16.53 10.30
CA ASP A 265 26.52 -16.91 9.35
C ASP A 265 26.64 -18.43 9.12
N ASN A 266 26.32 -19.24 10.12
CA ASN A 266 26.39 -20.71 10.08
C ASN A 266 25.02 -21.37 9.83
N TRP A 267 24.07 -20.66 9.22
CA TRP A 267 22.72 -21.17 8.97
C TRP A 267 22.69 -22.42 8.08
N GLU A 268 23.72 -22.64 7.26
CA GLU A 268 23.85 -23.82 6.38
C GLU A 268 24.06 -25.13 7.18
N ASP A 269 24.64 -25.05 8.38
CA ASP A 269 24.92 -26.19 9.25
C ASP A 269 23.73 -26.56 10.16
N ASP A 270 22.68 -25.73 10.18
CA ASP A 270 21.53 -25.93 11.05
C ASP A 270 20.73 -27.18 10.61
N PRO A 271 20.47 -28.16 11.50
CA PRO A 271 19.68 -29.35 11.16
C PRO A 271 18.24 -29.02 10.72
N ALA A 272 17.71 -27.84 11.09
CA ALA A 272 16.38 -27.37 10.72
C ALA A 272 16.35 -26.66 9.35
N GLN A 273 17.07 -27.18 8.35
CA GLN A 273 17.13 -26.58 7.00
C GLN A 273 15.76 -26.28 6.39
N PHE A 274 14.73 -27.05 6.74
CA PHE A 274 13.37 -26.81 6.29
C PHE A 274 12.82 -25.41 6.63
N ALA A 275 13.28 -24.79 7.72
CA ALA A 275 12.85 -23.46 8.14
C ALA A 275 13.32 -22.34 7.17
N TYR A 276 14.39 -22.62 6.41
CA TYR A 276 15.00 -21.71 5.44
C TYR A 276 14.43 -21.87 4.02
N LYS A 277 13.50 -22.80 3.78
CA LYS A 277 12.82 -22.90 2.48
C LYS A 277 11.98 -21.64 2.22
N ARG A 278 12.11 -21.09 1.01
CA ARG A 278 11.24 -19.99 0.55
C ARG A 278 9.83 -20.55 0.35
N GLN A 279 8.80 -19.83 0.78
CA GLN A 279 7.42 -20.23 0.51
C GLN A 279 6.67 -19.06 -0.09
N ILE A 280 6.20 -19.21 -1.32
CA ILE A 280 5.45 -18.18 -2.06
C ILE A 280 4.06 -18.68 -2.43
N VAL A 281 3.13 -17.74 -2.48
CA VAL A 281 1.83 -17.89 -3.12
C VAL A 281 1.78 -16.97 -4.33
N ASN A 282 1.06 -17.37 -5.37
CA ASN A 282 0.85 -16.60 -6.61
C ASN A 282 -0.64 -16.53 -6.88
N ASP A 283 -1.11 -15.37 -7.34
CA ASP A 283 -2.49 -15.18 -7.73
C ASP A 283 -2.65 -13.94 -8.63
N GLY A 284 -3.74 -13.92 -9.40
CA GLY A 284 -4.12 -12.86 -10.32
C GLY A 284 -5.28 -12.00 -9.78
N ASN A 285 -5.10 -10.68 -9.82
CA ASN A 285 -6.14 -9.72 -9.47
C ASN A 285 -6.70 -9.01 -10.71
N PHE A 286 -7.90 -9.41 -11.13
CA PHE A 286 -8.62 -8.88 -12.29
C PHE A 286 -9.35 -7.55 -12.04
N LYS A 287 -9.41 -7.08 -10.79
CA LYS A 287 -9.98 -5.76 -10.45
C LYS A 287 -8.95 -4.64 -10.61
N ALA A 288 -7.65 -4.96 -10.56
CA ALA A 288 -6.53 -4.04 -10.69
C ALA A 288 -6.29 -3.57 -12.14
N GLN A 289 -7.34 -3.06 -12.79
CA GLN A 289 -7.33 -2.67 -14.20
C GLN A 289 -6.67 -1.30 -14.42
N ASN A 290 -6.20 -1.06 -15.65
CA ASN A 290 -5.73 0.25 -16.09
C ASN A 290 -6.22 0.56 -17.50
N SER A 291 -6.82 1.73 -17.68
CA SER A 291 -7.25 2.24 -18.97
C SER A 291 -6.08 2.79 -19.77
N HIS A 292 -6.22 2.89 -21.09
CA HIS A 292 -5.23 3.60 -21.90
C HIS A 292 -5.17 5.08 -21.53
N SER A 293 -3.95 5.61 -21.39
CA SER A 293 -3.74 7.05 -21.28
C SER A 293 -4.08 7.73 -22.61
N ALA A 294 -4.71 8.90 -22.55
CA ALA A 294 -4.96 9.72 -23.74
C ALA A 294 -3.66 10.25 -24.38
N ARG A 295 -2.61 10.41 -23.57
CA ARG A 295 -1.29 10.93 -23.98
C ARG A 295 -0.18 10.06 -23.39
N PRO A 296 0.02 8.84 -23.90
CA PRO A 296 1.07 7.95 -23.41
C PRO A 296 2.48 8.48 -23.71
N ASP A 297 2.62 9.35 -24.72
CA ASP A 297 3.85 10.05 -25.10
C ASP A 297 4.38 11.00 -24.02
N LEU A 298 3.50 11.45 -23.11
CA LEU A 298 3.83 12.38 -22.02
C LEU A 298 3.92 11.69 -20.65
N ASP A 299 3.77 10.36 -20.59
CA ASP A 299 3.83 9.63 -19.32
C ASP A 299 5.29 9.53 -18.86
N VAL A 300 5.56 10.00 -17.64
CA VAL A 300 6.89 10.00 -17.03
C VAL A 300 6.88 9.05 -15.85
N CYS A 301 7.83 8.11 -15.85
CA CYS A 301 8.07 7.19 -14.76
C CYS A 301 9.19 7.71 -13.85
N LEU A 302 8.96 7.74 -12.53
CA LEU A 302 9.96 8.18 -11.55
C LEU A 302 10.92 7.06 -11.13
N TYR A 303 10.45 5.81 -11.19
CA TYR A 303 11.23 4.59 -10.97
C TYR A 303 10.52 3.41 -11.66
N ASP A 304 11.24 2.62 -12.45
CA ASP A 304 10.75 1.49 -13.25
C ASP A 304 11.41 0.15 -12.86
N GLY A 305 10.82 -0.54 -11.87
CA GLY A 305 11.28 -1.88 -11.44
C GLY A 305 12.02 -1.90 -10.09
N GLU A 306 12.27 -0.76 -9.49
CA GLU A 306 12.94 -0.64 -8.19
C GLU A 306 11.98 -0.93 -7.02
N GLY A 307 10.66 -0.98 -7.27
CA GLY A 307 9.61 -1.35 -6.31
C GLY A 307 9.14 -2.82 -6.39
N TYR A 308 7.83 -3.03 -6.29
CA TYR A 308 7.18 -4.35 -6.42
C TYR A 308 6.81 -4.68 -7.86
N MET A 309 6.38 -3.68 -8.63
CA MET A 309 6.16 -3.82 -10.07
C MET A 309 7.48 -4.13 -10.77
N VAL A 310 7.45 -5.03 -11.76
CA VAL A 310 8.60 -5.27 -12.65
C VAL A 310 8.83 -4.10 -13.58
N ALA A 311 10.06 -3.93 -14.10
CA ALA A 311 10.37 -2.92 -15.10
C ALA A 311 9.56 -3.14 -16.38
N GLU A 312 9.03 -2.07 -17.00
CA GLU A 312 8.14 -2.18 -18.16
C GLU A 312 8.87 -2.77 -19.36
N GLN A 313 10.00 -2.17 -19.73
CA GLN A 313 10.66 -2.48 -20.99
C GLN A 313 11.14 -3.94 -21.06
N PRO A 314 11.91 -4.47 -20.08
CA PRO A 314 12.32 -5.87 -20.12
C PRO A 314 11.14 -6.84 -20.12
N TYR A 315 10.04 -6.46 -19.46
CA TYR A 315 8.83 -7.27 -19.43
C TYR A 315 8.13 -7.29 -20.80
N GLN A 316 7.96 -6.15 -21.46
CA GLN A 316 7.37 -6.08 -22.80
C GLN A 316 8.23 -6.80 -23.84
N GLU A 317 9.56 -6.71 -23.74
CA GLU A 317 10.49 -7.45 -24.59
C GLU A 317 10.29 -8.97 -24.43
N TYR A 318 10.18 -9.45 -23.20
CA TYR A 318 9.86 -10.85 -22.92
C TYR A 318 8.50 -11.26 -23.52
N LEU A 319 7.45 -10.46 -23.30
CA LEU A 319 6.11 -10.73 -23.81
C LEU A 319 6.05 -10.75 -25.34
N SER A 320 6.88 -9.94 -26.02
CA SER A 320 6.96 -9.92 -27.49
C SER A 320 7.54 -11.21 -28.07
N LYS A 321 8.45 -11.87 -27.32
CA LYS A 321 9.13 -13.12 -27.70
C LYS A 321 8.34 -14.38 -27.35
N VAL A 322 7.34 -14.27 -26.46
CA VAL A 322 6.59 -15.42 -25.94
C VAL A 322 5.12 -15.35 -26.41
N PRO A 323 4.71 -16.22 -27.35
CA PRO A 323 3.33 -16.24 -27.82
C PRO A 323 2.40 -16.70 -26.71
N SER A 324 1.19 -16.13 -26.68
CA SER A 324 0.13 -16.65 -25.82
C SER A 324 -0.27 -18.05 -26.29
N LYS A 325 -0.21 -19.03 -25.40
CA LYS A 325 -0.65 -20.41 -25.66
C LYS A 325 -1.79 -20.77 -24.70
N LYS A 326 -2.89 -21.24 -25.29
CA LYS A 326 -4.05 -21.75 -24.54
C LYS A 326 -3.86 -23.24 -24.30
N GLU A 327 -3.52 -23.60 -23.07
CA GLU A 327 -3.60 -25.00 -22.65
C GLU A 327 -5.03 -25.26 -22.18
N LYS A 328 -5.65 -26.35 -22.64
CA LYS A 328 -6.99 -26.73 -22.17
C LYS A 328 -6.85 -27.32 -20.76
N SER A 329 -7.66 -26.83 -19.82
CA SER A 329 -7.75 -27.42 -18.49
C SER A 329 -8.12 -28.90 -18.60
N THR A 330 -7.34 -29.75 -17.94
CA THR A 330 -7.64 -31.18 -17.75
C THR A 330 -8.41 -31.43 -16.46
N CYS A 331 -8.66 -30.37 -15.68
CA CYS A 331 -9.35 -30.40 -14.40
C CYS A 331 -10.79 -29.87 -14.53
N ARG A 332 -11.71 -30.38 -13.71
CA ARG A 332 -13.15 -30.03 -13.74
C ARG A 332 -13.32 -28.56 -13.31
N ASN A 333 -14.15 -27.80 -14.01
CA ASN A 333 -14.65 -26.46 -13.60
C ASN A 333 -13.66 -25.29 -13.37
N HIS A 334 -12.51 -25.20 -14.04
CA HIS A 334 -11.76 -23.93 -14.03
C HIS A 334 -12.36 -22.91 -15.02
N LYS A 335 -13.29 -22.07 -14.55
CA LYS A 335 -13.83 -20.92 -15.31
C LYS A 335 -12.79 -19.81 -15.53
N ALA A 336 -11.78 -19.69 -14.65
CA ALA A 336 -10.74 -18.66 -14.73
C ALA A 336 -9.90 -18.75 -16.03
N GLN A 337 -9.45 -19.95 -16.41
CA GLN A 337 -8.68 -20.17 -17.64
C GLN A 337 -9.53 -20.00 -18.92
N ASN A 338 -10.85 -20.20 -18.82
CA ASN A 338 -11.76 -20.16 -19.96
C ASN A 338 -12.24 -18.75 -20.35
N SER A 339 -12.02 -17.74 -19.50
CA SER A 339 -12.54 -16.38 -19.67
C SER A 339 -11.47 -15.32 -20.00
N ALA A 340 -10.21 -15.72 -20.12
CA ALA A 340 -9.04 -14.85 -20.29
C ALA A 340 -9.01 -13.98 -21.58
N GLU A 341 -9.96 -14.10 -22.50
CA GLU A 341 -9.85 -13.55 -23.86
C GLU A 341 -10.82 -12.42 -24.22
N ARG A 342 -11.66 -11.92 -23.30
CA ARG A 342 -12.41 -10.68 -23.59
C ARG A 342 -11.50 -9.49 -23.36
N ASN A 343 -10.67 -9.17 -24.36
CA ASN A 343 -9.92 -7.92 -24.40
C ASN A 343 -10.91 -6.74 -24.40
N PRO A 344 -11.06 -5.99 -23.29
CA PRO A 344 -11.84 -4.78 -23.35
C PRO A 344 -10.97 -3.79 -24.12
N ARG A 345 -11.37 -3.39 -25.33
CA ARG A 345 -10.64 -2.45 -26.23
C ARG A 345 -10.15 -1.16 -25.55
N ASN A 346 -10.56 -0.90 -24.32
CA ASN A 346 -10.33 0.31 -23.56
C ASN A 346 -9.27 0.16 -22.45
N LEU A 347 -8.70 -1.03 -22.23
CA LEU A 347 -7.74 -1.29 -21.14
C LEU A 347 -6.30 -1.51 -21.65
N LYS A 348 -5.34 -0.82 -21.02
CA LYS A 348 -3.91 -1.10 -21.12
C LYS A 348 -3.54 -2.37 -20.33
N ALA A 349 -4.12 -2.53 -19.15
CA ALA A 349 -3.95 -3.71 -18.30
C ALA A 349 -5.32 -4.21 -17.79
N SER A 350 -5.55 -5.50 -17.92
CA SER A 350 -6.80 -6.17 -17.49
C SER A 350 -6.78 -6.65 -16.04
N GLY A 351 -5.64 -6.52 -15.37
CA GLY A 351 -5.38 -6.95 -14.00
C GLY A 351 -3.87 -7.04 -13.76
N ILE A 352 -3.48 -7.61 -12.62
CA ILE A 352 -2.08 -7.87 -12.26
C ILE A 352 -1.92 -9.29 -11.73
N ALA A 353 -0.74 -9.89 -11.88
CA ALA A 353 -0.30 -11.03 -11.06
C ALA A 353 0.71 -10.56 -10.02
N ALA A 354 0.68 -11.16 -8.84
CA ALA A 354 1.68 -10.94 -7.82
C ALA A 354 2.06 -12.23 -7.09
N CYS A 355 3.19 -12.15 -6.40
CA CYS A 355 3.64 -13.18 -5.48
C CYS A 355 3.74 -12.59 -4.07
N ALA A 356 3.45 -13.41 -3.05
CA ALA A 356 3.65 -13.03 -1.65
C ALA A 356 4.27 -14.17 -0.84
N CYS A 357 5.01 -13.86 0.24
CA CYS A 357 5.50 -14.85 1.21
C CYS A 357 4.28 -15.54 1.86
N ALA A 358 4.10 -16.84 1.61
CA ALA A 358 2.90 -17.59 2.01
C ALA A 358 2.67 -17.59 3.53
N ARG A 359 3.75 -17.48 4.32
CA ARG A 359 3.70 -17.49 5.79
C ARG A 359 3.20 -16.18 6.40
N HIS A 360 3.45 -15.04 5.76
CA HIS A 360 3.27 -13.73 6.39
C HIS A 360 2.47 -12.75 5.54
N GLY A 361 2.28 -13.01 4.25
CA GLY A 361 1.49 -12.16 3.35
C GLY A 361 2.22 -10.88 2.95
N CYS A 362 3.55 -10.90 2.89
CA CYS A 362 4.30 -9.78 2.34
C CYS A 362 4.49 -9.99 0.84
N PHE A 363 4.14 -8.99 0.03
CA PHE A 363 4.42 -8.99 -1.41
C PHE A 363 5.92 -9.14 -1.66
N VAL A 364 6.30 -9.92 -2.68
CA VAL A 364 7.70 -10.09 -3.06
C VAL A 364 8.13 -8.92 -3.95
N PRO A 365 9.25 -8.25 -3.66
CA PRO A 365 9.74 -7.17 -4.51
C PRO A 365 10.02 -7.59 -5.95
N ASN A 366 9.83 -6.65 -6.88
CA ASN A 366 10.03 -6.83 -8.30
C ASN A 366 9.37 -8.10 -8.89
N SER A 367 8.18 -8.47 -8.41
CA SER A 367 7.49 -9.68 -8.86
C SER A 367 6.08 -9.42 -9.38
N VAL A 368 5.61 -8.18 -9.38
CA VAL A 368 4.25 -7.84 -9.79
C VAL A 368 4.23 -7.44 -11.25
N VAL A 369 3.31 -8.00 -12.02
CA VAL A 369 3.24 -7.83 -13.47
C VAL A 369 1.83 -7.49 -13.93
N ASP A 370 1.72 -6.72 -15.01
CA ASP A 370 0.42 -6.43 -15.63
C ASP A 370 -0.04 -7.53 -16.57
N PHE A 371 -1.36 -7.76 -16.60
CA PHE A 371 -2.03 -8.60 -17.58
C PHE A 371 -2.39 -7.82 -18.84
N GLN A 372 -1.84 -8.20 -19.99
CA GLN A 372 -2.20 -7.57 -21.27
C GLN A 372 -3.64 -7.93 -21.65
N VAL A 373 -3.99 -9.22 -21.59
CA VAL A 373 -5.34 -9.73 -21.84
C VAL A 373 -5.57 -10.97 -21.00
N GLY A 374 -6.24 -10.78 -19.86
CA GLY A 374 -6.42 -11.82 -18.85
C GLY A 374 -5.10 -12.33 -18.29
N GLU A 375 -5.20 -13.30 -17.40
CA GLU A 375 -4.04 -13.98 -16.85
C GLU A 375 -3.55 -15.04 -17.85
N GLN A 376 -2.27 -14.95 -18.23
CA GLN A 376 -1.62 -15.90 -19.13
C GLN A 376 -0.41 -16.51 -18.44
N GLN A 377 -0.06 -17.74 -18.81
CA GLN A 377 1.10 -18.43 -18.23
C GLN A 377 2.38 -17.61 -18.34
N ARG A 378 2.60 -16.89 -19.45
CA ARG A 378 3.76 -15.99 -19.61
C ARG A 378 3.79 -14.84 -18.59
N ASN A 379 2.64 -14.31 -18.17
CA ASN A 379 2.60 -13.29 -17.13
C ASN A 379 3.06 -13.91 -15.81
N VAL A 380 2.48 -15.06 -15.45
CA VAL A 380 2.78 -15.77 -14.21
C VAL A 380 4.20 -16.31 -14.19
N ASP A 381 4.75 -16.79 -15.32
CA ASP A 381 6.14 -17.23 -15.46
C ASP A 381 7.10 -16.11 -15.03
N TYR A 382 6.92 -14.91 -15.59
CA TYR A 382 7.77 -13.77 -15.26
C TYR A 382 7.60 -13.35 -13.80
N SER A 383 6.35 -13.24 -13.30
CA SER A 383 6.08 -12.88 -11.90
C SER A 383 6.73 -13.87 -10.92
N LYS A 384 6.50 -15.17 -11.14
CA LYS A 384 6.93 -16.28 -10.29
C LYS A 384 8.45 -16.43 -10.27
N THR A 385 9.12 -16.38 -11.43
CA THR A 385 10.58 -16.54 -11.46
C THR A 385 11.26 -15.37 -10.77
N ARG A 386 10.78 -14.14 -10.92
CA ARG A 386 11.31 -12.99 -10.15
C ARG A 386 11.13 -13.17 -8.66
N ALA A 387 9.97 -13.66 -8.21
CA ALA A 387 9.74 -13.96 -6.80
C ALA A 387 10.62 -15.08 -6.24
N LEU A 388 10.80 -16.16 -7.02
CA LEU A 388 11.67 -17.28 -6.66
C LEU A 388 13.15 -16.92 -6.68
N SER A 389 13.57 -15.91 -7.44
CA SER A 389 14.95 -15.40 -7.48
C SER A 389 15.25 -14.34 -6.42
N TYR A 390 14.23 -13.69 -5.83
CA TYR A 390 14.45 -12.58 -4.90
C TYR A 390 15.05 -13.05 -3.57
N ARG A 391 16.37 -12.85 -3.41
CA ARG A 391 17.15 -13.16 -2.19
C ARG A 391 16.95 -14.60 -1.73
N THR A 392 17.09 -15.54 -2.65
CA THR A 392 16.94 -16.98 -2.42
C THR A 392 18.17 -17.80 -2.75
N SER A 393 19.21 -17.20 -3.36
CA SER A 393 20.46 -17.90 -3.66
C SER A 393 21.04 -18.57 -2.41
N GLY A 394 21.33 -19.85 -2.51
CA GLY A 394 21.86 -20.68 -1.41
C GLY A 394 20.80 -21.38 -0.56
N LEU A 395 19.55 -20.89 -0.51
CA LEU A 395 18.49 -21.52 0.30
C LEU A 395 18.22 -22.98 -0.12
N PRO A 396 17.76 -23.86 0.79
CA PRO A 396 17.61 -25.29 0.54
C PRO A 396 16.47 -25.66 -0.43
N GLY A 397 15.71 -24.67 -0.91
CA GLY A 397 14.64 -24.87 -1.88
C GLY A 397 13.46 -23.93 -1.66
N ALA A 398 12.36 -24.21 -2.37
CA ALA A 398 11.16 -23.40 -2.28
C ALA A 398 9.86 -24.22 -2.38
N LEU A 399 8.79 -23.65 -1.84
CA LEU A 399 7.41 -24.06 -2.05
C LEU A 399 6.71 -22.98 -2.88
N ASP A 400 6.11 -23.39 -3.98
CA ASP A 400 5.27 -22.58 -4.84
C ASP A 400 3.81 -23.00 -4.71
N ILE A 401 2.95 -22.08 -4.30
CA ILE A 401 1.51 -22.29 -4.15
C ILE A 401 0.78 -21.45 -5.20
N TYR A 402 -0.08 -22.09 -5.98
CA TYR A 402 -0.86 -21.44 -7.02
C TYR A 402 -2.05 -22.32 -7.39
N ASP A 403 -3.22 -21.72 -7.62
CA ASP A 403 -4.49 -22.43 -7.79
C ASP A 403 -4.43 -23.49 -8.87
N ILE A 404 -3.73 -23.22 -9.97
CA ILE A 404 -3.65 -24.15 -11.10
C ILE A 404 -2.31 -24.86 -11.20
N ASN A 405 -1.54 -24.96 -10.10
CA ASN A 405 -0.22 -25.61 -10.13
C ASN A 405 -0.26 -27.04 -10.66
N CYS A 406 -1.36 -27.77 -10.44
CA CYS A 406 -1.55 -29.11 -11.00
C CYS A 406 -1.51 -29.19 -12.53
N GLN A 407 -1.65 -28.05 -13.21
CA GLN A 407 -1.55 -27.92 -14.66
C GLN A 407 -0.33 -27.08 -15.04
N TYR A 408 -0.17 -25.93 -14.38
CA TYR A 408 0.86 -24.95 -14.69
C TYR A 408 2.28 -25.51 -14.58
N CYS A 409 2.54 -26.35 -13.57
CA CYS A 409 3.89 -26.86 -13.29
C CYS A 409 4.39 -27.86 -14.35
N LYS A 410 3.49 -28.50 -15.13
CA LYS A 410 3.85 -29.55 -16.09
C LYS A 410 4.88 -29.11 -17.13
N ASN A 411 4.77 -27.86 -17.58
CA ASN A 411 5.63 -27.27 -18.60
C ASN A 411 6.49 -26.13 -18.03
N PHE A 412 6.53 -25.96 -16.71
CA PHE A 412 7.24 -24.82 -16.10
C PHE A 412 8.74 -24.85 -16.40
N TRP A 413 9.40 -25.98 -16.16
CA TRP A 413 10.83 -26.14 -16.40
C TRP A 413 11.19 -25.99 -17.88
N ASP A 414 10.41 -26.60 -18.78
CA ASP A 414 10.53 -26.39 -20.24
C ASP A 414 10.46 -24.91 -20.64
N ARG A 415 9.62 -24.10 -19.97
CA ARG A 415 9.49 -22.67 -20.26
C ARG A 415 10.69 -21.88 -19.75
N VAL A 416 11.19 -22.21 -18.55
CA VAL A 416 12.38 -21.60 -17.96
C VAL A 416 13.63 -21.90 -18.78
N GLU A 417 13.85 -23.18 -19.15
CA GLU A 417 15.02 -23.62 -19.93
C GLU A 417 15.08 -23.01 -21.34
N LYS A 418 13.93 -22.72 -21.95
CA LYS A 418 13.87 -22.05 -23.25
C LYS A 418 14.23 -20.57 -23.19
N ARG A 419 14.20 -19.96 -22.01
CA ARG A 419 14.36 -18.51 -21.79
C ARG A 419 15.20 -18.21 -20.54
N PRO A 420 16.42 -18.75 -20.41
CA PRO A 420 17.22 -18.61 -19.19
C PRO A 420 17.63 -17.15 -18.91
N ALA A 421 17.74 -16.30 -19.95
CA ALA A 421 18.06 -14.89 -19.79
C ALA A 421 16.92 -14.09 -19.12
N GLU A 422 15.66 -14.39 -19.47
CA GLU A 422 14.50 -13.67 -18.93
C GLU A 422 13.87 -14.35 -17.69
N LEU A 423 13.94 -15.67 -17.60
CA LEU A 423 13.26 -16.49 -16.59
C LEU A 423 14.20 -17.30 -15.70
N GLY A 424 15.51 -17.11 -15.83
CA GLY A 424 16.52 -17.86 -15.08
C GLY A 424 16.29 -17.82 -13.56
N LEU A 425 16.48 -18.98 -12.94
CA LEU A 425 16.38 -19.19 -11.51
C LEU A 425 17.77 -19.45 -10.92
N PRO A 426 18.01 -19.14 -9.62
CA PRO A 426 19.22 -19.56 -8.93
C PRO A 426 19.36 -21.09 -8.94
N ASP A 427 20.60 -21.59 -8.96
CA ASP A 427 20.90 -23.04 -9.06
C ASP A 427 20.22 -23.88 -7.97
N ASN A 428 20.01 -23.31 -6.79
CA ASN A 428 19.35 -23.96 -5.66
C ASN A 428 17.84 -24.10 -5.83
N ILE A 429 17.23 -23.47 -6.83
CA ILE A 429 15.81 -23.61 -7.20
C ILE A 429 15.71 -24.41 -8.49
N ASN A 430 15.56 -25.72 -8.36
CA ASN A 430 15.59 -26.69 -9.45
C ASN A 430 14.48 -27.75 -9.28
N PRO A 431 14.31 -28.72 -10.21
CA PRO A 431 13.23 -29.71 -10.14
C PRO A 431 13.18 -30.54 -8.85
N ASP A 432 14.31 -30.70 -8.15
CA ASP A 432 14.39 -31.49 -6.92
C ASP A 432 14.08 -30.66 -5.66
N THR A 433 14.28 -29.34 -5.72
CA THR A 433 14.17 -28.44 -4.56
C THR A 433 12.93 -27.54 -4.57
N LEU A 434 12.25 -27.41 -5.72
CA LEU A 434 11.00 -26.66 -5.85
C LEU A 434 9.78 -27.58 -5.77
N ILE A 435 8.94 -27.37 -4.76
CA ILE A 435 7.69 -28.11 -4.58
C ILE A 435 6.52 -27.26 -5.07
N PHE A 436 5.66 -27.84 -5.91
CA PHE A 436 4.41 -27.22 -6.34
C PHE A 436 3.24 -27.73 -5.51
N ALA A 437 2.40 -26.81 -5.03
CA ALA A 437 1.17 -27.10 -4.30
C ALA A 437 0.02 -26.19 -4.78
N VAL A 438 -1.20 -26.56 -4.42
CA VAL A 438 -2.43 -25.80 -4.70
C VAL A 438 -3.02 -25.33 -3.37
N GLY A 439 -3.57 -24.11 -3.34
CA GLY A 439 -4.26 -23.55 -2.18
C GLY A 439 -5.38 -24.47 -1.69
N SER A 440 -5.54 -24.56 -0.37
CA SER A 440 -6.41 -25.55 0.27
C SER A 440 -7.88 -25.38 -0.12
N PHE A 441 -8.33 -24.13 -0.31
CA PHE A 441 -9.70 -23.85 -0.73
C PHE A 441 -9.90 -24.24 -2.20
N HIS A 442 -8.99 -23.77 -3.06
CA HIS A 442 -9.05 -24.04 -4.51
C HIS A 442 -8.92 -25.52 -4.85
N LEU A 443 -8.11 -26.29 -4.10
CA LEU A 443 -7.90 -27.72 -4.34
C LEU A 443 -9.21 -28.54 -4.31
N SER A 444 -10.21 -28.11 -3.54
CA SER A 444 -11.53 -28.77 -3.50
C SER A 444 -12.28 -28.76 -4.84
N ALA A 445 -11.99 -27.77 -5.70
CA ALA A 445 -12.55 -27.67 -7.04
C ALA A 445 -11.83 -28.56 -8.06
N HIS A 446 -10.73 -29.21 -7.67
CA HIS A 446 -9.94 -30.02 -8.58
C HIS A 446 -10.44 -31.46 -8.72
N VAL A 447 -9.93 -32.18 -9.72
CA VAL A 447 -10.16 -33.62 -9.84
C VAL A 447 -9.51 -34.37 -8.67
N PRO A 448 -10.08 -35.50 -8.20
CA PRO A 448 -9.62 -36.19 -7.00
C PRO A 448 -8.12 -36.52 -6.97
N GLU A 449 -7.53 -36.85 -8.13
CA GLU A 449 -6.11 -37.20 -8.25
C GLU A 449 -5.17 -36.03 -7.93
N CYS A 450 -5.68 -34.79 -7.99
CA CYS A 450 -4.92 -33.61 -7.58
C CYS A 450 -4.77 -33.51 -6.06
N PHE A 451 -5.72 -34.05 -5.30
CA PHE A 451 -5.77 -33.89 -3.85
C PHE A 451 -4.51 -34.45 -3.19
N ALA A 452 -4.19 -35.72 -3.45
CA ALA A 452 -3.01 -36.35 -2.86
C ALA A 452 -1.69 -35.74 -3.35
N GLN A 453 -1.65 -35.23 -4.60
CA GLN A 453 -0.41 -34.76 -5.22
C GLN A 453 -0.04 -33.32 -4.85
N TYR A 454 -1.03 -32.44 -4.71
CA TYR A 454 -0.83 -30.99 -4.58
C TYR A 454 -1.36 -30.40 -3.27
N SER A 455 -1.94 -31.21 -2.38
CA SER A 455 -2.37 -30.73 -1.06
C SER A 455 -1.19 -30.30 -0.20
N LEU A 456 -1.33 -29.14 0.43
CA LEU A 456 -0.40 -28.61 1.41
C LEU A 456 -0.26 -29.52 2.64
N HIS A 457 -1.29 -30.30 2.97
CA HIS A 457 -1.25 -31.26 4.07
C HIS A 457 -0.27 -32.41 3.84
N PHE A 458 0.07 -32.71 2.57
CA PHE A 458 1.05 -33.74 2.20
C PHE A 458 2.41 -33.14 1.79
N VAL A 459 2.68 -31.90 2.18
CA VAL A 459 4.01 -31.30 2.04
C VAL A 459 4.67 -31.26 3.41
N LYS A 460 5.78 -31.99 3.53
CA LYS A 460 6.52 -32.08 4.79
C LYS A 460 7.22 -30.75 5.10
N GLU A 461 7.24 -30.38 6.38
CA GLU A 461 8.08 -29.30 6.93
C GLU A 461 7.78 -27.87 6.44
N ILE A 462 6.56 -27.61 5.95
CA ILE A 462 6.16 -26.26 5.51
C ILE A 462 5.38 -25.47 6.58
N GLY A 463 4.98 -26.14 7.67
CA GLY A 463 4.07 -25.60 8.68
C GLY A 463 2.60 -25.61 8.23
N ASN A 464 1.71 -25.13 9.09
CA ASN A 464 0.28 -25.05 8.77
C ASN A 464 -0.04 -23.74 8.02
N ILE A 465 -0.18 -23.85 6.70
CA ILE A 465 -0.53 -22.76 5.78
C ILE A 465 -1.67 -23.20 4.87
N ASP A 466 -2.59 -22.29 4.54
CA ASP A 466 -3.73 -22.57 3.66
C ASP A 466 -3.43 -22.29 2.18
N GLY A 467 -2.49 -21.39 1.89
CA GLY A 467 -2.17 -20.96 0.53
C GLY A 467 -3.08 -19.86 -0.02
N GLU A 468 -3.95 -19.26 0.79
CA GLU A 468 -5.02 -18.34 0.35
C GLU A 468 -4.73 -16.87 0.73
N ILE A 469 -3.50 -16.57 1.16
CA ILE A 469 -3.18 -15.26 1.75
C ILE A 469 -3.29 -14.10 0.76
N LEU A 470 -3.13 -14.33 -0.54
CA LEU A 470 -3.28 -13.28 -1.56
C LEU A 470 -4.72 -12.76 -1.65
N GLU A 471 -5.74 -13.61 -1.46
CA GLU A 471 -7.14 -13.17 -1.44
C GLU A 471 -7.41 -12.12 -0.34
N THR A 472 -6.78 -12.31 0.82
CA THR A 472 -6.86 -11.34 1.91
C THR A 472 -6.14 -10.03 1.54
N LEU A 473 -5.02 -10.11 0.83
CA LEU A 473 -4.32 -8.92 0.33
C LEU A 473 -5.14 -8.20 -0.74
N TRP A 474 -5.80 -8.94 -1.63
CA TRP A 474 -6.69 -8.40 -2.65
C TRP A 474 -7.89 -7.71 -2.07
N ALA A 475 -8.49 -8.23 -1.00
CA ALA A 475 -9.58 -7.53 -0.32
C ALA A 475 -9.20 -6.10 0.08
N ALA A 476 -7.98 -5.89 0.61
CA ALA A 476 -7.48 -4.56 0.94
C ALA A 476 -7.08 -3.75 -0.31
N PHE A 477 -6.35 -4.38 -1.24
CA PHE A 477 -5.84 -3.74 -2.46
C PHE A 477 -6.94 -3.26 -3.39
N ASN A 478 -8.04 -4.02 -3.49
CA ASN A 478 -9.16 -3.71 -4.38
C ASN A 478 -9.87 -2.39 -4.05
N ASN A 479 -9.62 -1.83 -2.86
CA ASN A 479 -10.15 -0.51 -2.50
C ASN A 479 -9.43 0.64 -3.23
N ILE A 480 -8.20 0.45 -3.73
CA ILE A 480 -7.48 1.45 -4.54
C ILE A 480 -7.64 1.24 -6.05
N SER A 481 -7.98 0.03 -6.50
CA SER A 481 -8.12 -0.28 -7.92
C SER A 481 -9.02 0.71 -8.70
N PRO A 482 -10.17 1.19 -8.16
CA PRO A 482 -11.01 2.15 -8.87
C PRO A 482 -10.33 3.50 -9.14
N MET A 483 -9.56 4.05 -8.18
CA MET A 483 -8.87 5.33 -8.39
C MET A 483 -7.68 5.19 -9.35
N CYS A 484 -7.05 4.02 -9.35
CA CYS A 484 -5.89 3.70 -10.16
C CYS A 484 -6.24 3.39 -11.62
N ARG A 485 -7.49 3.02 -11.89
CA ARG A 485 -7.93 2.62 -13.23
C ARG A 485 -7.72 3.70 -14.29
N SER A 486 -8.01 4.95 -13.97
CA SER A 486 -7.88 6.09 -14.90
C SER A 486 -6.55 6.82 -14.83
N MET A 487 -5.64 6.41 -13.94
CA MET A 487 -4.30 7.00 -13.85
C MET A 487 -3.46 6.63 -15.06
N THR A 488 -2.41 7.42 -15.34
CA THR A 488 -1.41 7.01 -16.32
C THR A 488 -0.72 5.72 -15.88
N GLY A 489 -0.08 5.02 -16.81
CA GLY A 489 0.55 3.73 -16.53
C GLY A 489 1.60 3.86 -15.43
N SER A 490 2.44 4.89 -15.52
CA SER A 490 3.51 5.14 -14.55
C SER A 490 2.97 5.55 -13.18
N GLN A 491 2.03 6.50 -13.15
CA GLN A 491 1.42 6.94 -11.89
C GLN A 491 0.73 5.78 -11.16
N ARG A 492 -0.01 4.92 -11.88
CA ARG A 492 -0.64 3.75 -11.26
C ARG A 492 0.39 2.84 -10.61
N ARG A 493 1.49 2.55 -11.30
CA ARG A 493 2.54 1.65 -10.82
C ARG A 493 3.19 2.20 -9.55
N GLU A 494 3.46 3.51 -9.50
CA GLU A 494 3.92 4.19 -8.28
C GLU A 494 2.95 3.98 -7.11
N ILE A 495 1.64 4.18 -7.31
CA ILE A 495 0.64 3.97 -6.25
C ILE A 495 0.53 2.51 -5.82
N TYR A 496 0.66 1.56 -6.76
CA TYR A 496 0.66 0.14 -6.44
C TYR A 496 1.89 -0.24 -5.61
N ASP A 497 3.06 0.25 -5.99
CA ASP A 497 4.30 0.05 -5.25
C ASP A 497 4.21 0.66 -3.84
N ASP A 498 3.69 1.87 -3.74
CA ASP A 498 3.50 2.52 -2.46
C ASP A 498 2.51 1.77 -1.54
N PHE A 499 1.40 1.27 -2.09
CA PHE A 499 0.41 0.52 -1.31
C PHE A 499 0.93 -0.85 -0.85
N MET A 500 1.68 -1.54 -1.72
CA MET A 500 2.33 -2.80 -1.36
C MET A 500 3.44 -2.57 -0.32
N ARG A 501 4.14 -1.45 -0.41
CA ARG A 501 5.12 -1.00 0.60
C ARG A 501 4.48 -0.75 1.95
N ASP A 502 3.37 -0.03 2.00
CA ASP A 502 2.58 0.18 3.24
C ASP A 502 2.08 -1.16 3.81
N SER A 503 1.52 -2.02 2.96
CA SER A 503 1.07 -3.37 3.34
C SER A 503 2.18 -4.23 3.95
N ASN A 504 3.40 -4.14 3.41
CA ASN A 504 4.57 -4.85 3.92
C ASN A 504 5.14 -4.18 5.18
N TRP A 505 5.16 -2.84 5.25
CA TRP A 505 5.57 -2.08 6.44
C TRP A 505 4.68 -2.43 7.64
N LYS A 506 3.36 -2.41 7.48
CA LYS A 506 2.39 -2.80 8.51
C LYS A 506 2.64 -4.22 9.04
N LYS A 507 3.04 -5.14 8.17
CA LYS A 507 3.39 -6.51 8.58
C LYS A 507 4.73 -6.57 9.28
N MET A 508 5.70 -5.80 8.82
CA MET A 508 7.04 -5.72 9.41
C MET A 508 6.97 -5.19 10.85
N VAL A 509 6.29 -4.07 11.09
CA VAL A 509 6.17 -3.49 12.44
C VAL A 509 5.36 -4.38 13.39
N ASN A 510 4.42 -5.18 12.88
CA ASN A 510 3.60 -6.09 13.67
C ASN A 510 4.10 -7.55 13.67
N ILE A 511 5.29 -7.84 13.13
CA ILE A 511 5.72 -9.23 12.90
C ILE A 511 5.85 -10.00 14.22
N VAL A 512 6.41 -9.38 15.25
CA VAL A 512 6.61 -10.01 16.58
C VAL A 512 5.27 -10.39 17.21
N GLN A 513 4.32 -9.46 17.21
CA GLN A 513 2.97 -9.70 17.74
C GLN A 513 2.26 -10.81 16.96
N THR A 514 2.40 -10.80 15.62
CA THR A 514 1.83 -11.82 14.73
C THR A 514 2.42 -13.20 15.01
N LEU A 515 3.74 -13.32 15.13
CA LEU A 515 4.42 -14.58 15.41
C LEU A 515 4.03 -15.14 16.78
N ASN A 516 3.98 -14.30 17.82
CA ASN A 516 3.52 -14.71 19.16
C ASN A 516 2.09 -15.25 19.14
N LYS A 517 1.19 -14.58 18.40
CA LYS A 517 -0.19 -15.06 18.22
C LYS A 517 -0.24 -16.40 17.47
N LYS A 518 0.55 -16.54 16.40
CA LYS A 518 0.64 -17.78 15.62
C LYS A 518 1.20 -18.94 16.44
N LEU A 519 2.22 -18.70 17.27
CA LEU A 519 2.79 -19.72 18.14
C LEU A 519 1.75 -20.26 19.14
N LYS A 520 1.04 -19.36 19.85
CA LYS A 520 -0.03 -19.76 20.77
C LYS A 520 -1.13 -20.58 20.08
N ARG A 521 -1.52 -20.16 18.86
CA ARG A 521 -2.48 -20.91 18.05
C ARG A 521 -1.95 -22.29 17.66
N ALA A 522 -0.68 -22.39 17.29
CA ALA A 522 -0.03 -23.64 16.90
C ALA A 522 0.10 -24.61 18.09
N GLN A 523 0.47 -24.12 19.27
CA GLN A 523 0.55 -24.92 20.50
C GLN A 523 -0.82 -25.52 20.87
N LYS A 524 -1.86 -24.68 20.89
CA LYS A 524 -3.22 -25.14 21.15
C LYS A 524 -3.69 -26.16 20.12
N ALA A 525 -3.42 -25.93 18.83
CA ALA A 525 -3.78 -26.87 17.78
C ALA A 525 -3.03 -28.21 17.92
N LEU A 526 -1.76 -28.18 18.34
CA LEU A 526 -0.98 -29.39 18.59
C LEU A 526 -1.56 -30.20 19.76
N GLU A 527 -1.94 -29.54 20.86
CA GLU A 527 -2.61 -30.19 21.99
C GLU A 527 -3.92 -30.87 21.56
N GLU A 528 -4.79 -30.14 20.85
CA GLU A 528 -6.10 -30.65 20.39
C GLU A 528 -5.97 -31.81 19.39
N THR A 529 -5.03 -31.71 18.44
CA THR A 529 -4.83 -32.73 17.41
C THR A 529 -4.04 -33.94 17.92
N GLY A 530 -3.12 -33.74 18.87
CA GLY A 530 -2.32 -34.80 19.48
C GLY A 530 -3.19 -35.84 20.18
N GLU A 531 -4.13 -35.41 21.03
CA GLU A 531 -5.06 -36.32 21.69
C GLU A 531 -5.93 -37.11 20.71
N ALA A 532 -6.33 -36.50 19.59
CA ALA A 532 -7.09 -37.19 18.55
C ALA A 532 -6.22 -38.21 17.79
N PHE A 533 -4.97 -37.86 17.51
CA PHE A 533 -4.01 -38.73 16.84
C PHE A 533 -3.64 -39.95 17.69
N GLU A 534 -3.33 -39.76 18.97
CA GLU A 534 -3.00 -40.87 19.87
C GLU A 534 -4.18 -41.83 20.04
N ARG A 535 -5.39 -41.32 20.26
CA ARG A 535 -6.61 -42.16 20.33
C ARG A 535 -6.86 -42.95 19.05
N LEU A 536 -6.54 -42.39 17.88
CA LEU A 536 -6.63 -43.10 16.62
C LEU A 536 -5.61 -44.23 16.54
N ASN A 537 -4.37 -43.98 16.96
CA ASN A 537 -3.30 -44.99 16.97
C ASN A 537 -3.56 -46.12 17.96
N GLU A 538 -4.06 -45.82 19.16
CA GLU A 538 -4.43 -46.83 20.17
C GLU A 538 -5.51 -47.80 19.66
N GLY A 539 -6.39 -47.33 18.78
CA GLY A 539 -7.45 -48.13 18.18
C GLY A 539 -7.03 -49.00 16.98
N LEU A 540 -5.77 -48.94 16.55
CA LEU A 540 -5.26 -49.61 15.35
C LEU A 540 -4.22 -50.69 15.70
N ASP A 541 -4.16 -51.74 14.89
CA ASP A 541 -3.17 -52.81 15.05
C ASP A 541 -1.76 -52.32 14.72
N GLY A 542 -0.79 -52.62 15.59
CA GLY A 542 0.59 -52.13 15.46
C GLY A 542 1.30 -52.60 14.17
N VAL A 543 0.92 -53.76 13.62
CA VAL A 543 1.48 -54.24 12.34
C VAL A 543 0.92 -53.41 11.18
N LEU A 544 -0.35 -53.02 11.24
CA LEU A 544 -0.95 -52.11 10.27
C LEU A 544 -0.32 -50.71 10.33
N ILE A 545 -0.09 -50.17 11.52
CA ILE A 545 0.58 -48.87 11.71
C ILE A 545 1.96 -48.89 11.07
N ALA A 546 2.82 -49.85 11.43
CA ALA A 546 4.18 -49.94 10.88
C ALA A 546 4.19 -50.12 9.35
N LYS A 547 3.20 -50.84 8.80
CA LYS A 547 3.02 -50.99 7.36
C LYS A 547 2.65 -49.65 6.70
N TRP A 548 1.72 -48.90 7.28
CA TRP A 548 1.27 -47.61 6.77
C TRP A 548 2.37 -46.55 6.88
N GLU A 549 3.08 -46.45 8.00
CA GLU A 549 4.23 -45.54 8.16
C GLU A 549 5.31 -45.80 7.10
N LYS A 550 5.63 -47.07 6.81
CA LYS A 550 6.59 -47.41 5.75
C LYS A 550 6.09 -47.02 4.36
N ALA A 551 4.80 -47.19 4.11
CA ALA A 551 4.20 -46.81 2.83
C ALA A 551 4.12 -45.28 2.69
N GLU A 552 3.77 -44.58 3.76
CA GLU A 552 3.72 -43.14 3.90
C GLU A 552 5.09 -42.53 3.63
N LYS A 553 6.13 -43.01 4.32
CA LYS A 553 7.52 -42.59 4.12
C LYS A 553 7.93 -42.75 2.65
N LYS A 554 7.63 -43.91 2.05
CA LYS A 554 7.92 -44.14 0.62
C LYS A 554 7.14 -43.18 -0.30
N ALA A 555 5.88 -42.87 0.03
CA ALA A 555 5.05 -41.95 -0.74
C ALA A 555 5.59 -40.51 -0.64
N MET A 556 5.99 -40.08 0.55
CA MET A 556 6.53 -38.74 0.82
C MET A 556 7.94 -38.55 0.28
N ASP A 557 8.81 -39.57 0.34
CA ASP A 557 10.18 -39.52 -0.18
C ASP A 557 10.20 -39.45 -1.71
N LYS A 558 9.36 -40.25 -2.39
CA LYS A 558 9.35 -40.32 -3.86
C LYS A 558 8.42 -39.32 -4.53
N ARG A 559 7.42 -38.82 -3.79
CA ARG A 559 6.35 -37.91 -4.25
C ARG A 559 5.70 -38.31 -5.59
N GLY A 560 5.04 -37.37 -6.24
CA GLY A 560 4.42 -37.53 -7.55
C GLY A 560 3.40 -38.66 -7.58
N LYS A 561 3.59 -39.63 -8.49
CA LYS A 561 2.69 -40.79 -8.63
C LYS A 561 2.64 -41.67 -7.37
N HIS A 562 3.62 -41.59 -6.48
CA HIS A 562 3.63 -42.37 -5.24
C HIS A 562 2.68 -41.80 -4.18
N LEU A 563 2.29 -40.52 -4.28
CA LEU A 563 1.28 -39.92 -3.41
C LEU A 563 -0.13 -40.46 -3.68
N LYS A 564 -0.35 -41.16 -4.80
CA LYS A 564 -1.59 -41.91 -5.05
C LYS A 564 -1.90 -42.95 -3.97
N TYR A 565 -0.93 -43.28 -3.10
CA TYR A 565 -1.19 -44.08 -1.91
C TYR A 565 -2.27 -43.46 -1.00
N TYR A 566 -2.37 -42.14 -0.97
CA TYR A 566 -3.41 -41.41 -0.24
C TYR A 566 -4.72 -41.25 -1.02
N ASP A 567 -4.78 -41.72 -2.27
CA ASP A 567 -6.04 -41.70 -3.03
C ASP A 567 -7.00 -42.68 -2.35
N VAL A 568 -8.05 -42.14 -1.74
CA VAL A 568 -9.13 -42.96 -1.22
C VAL A 568 -9.85 -43.54 -2.43
N GLY A 569 -9.66 -44.85 -2.70
CA GLY A 569 -10.35 -45.55 -3.78
C GLY A 569 -11.86 -45.29 -3.69
N HIS A 570 -12.55 -45.22 -4.83
CA HIS A 570 -13.99 -44.96 -4.94
C HIS A 570 -14.85 -45.93 -4.11
N VAL A 571 -14.95 -45.71 -2.81
CA VAL A 571 -15.94 -46.35 -1.95
C VAL A 571 -17.18 -45.47 -2.02
N LYS A 572 -18.10 -45.83 -2.94
CA LYS A 572 -19.40 -45.16 -3.16
C LYS A 572 -20.26 -45.00 -1.89
N SER A 573 -19.91 -45.63 -0.76
CA SER A 573 -20.68 -45.59 0.49
C SER A 573 -20.17 -44.59 1.56
N MET A 574 -19.08 -43.84 1.32
CA MET A 574 -18.56 -42.86 2.31
C MET A 574 -18.81 -41.38 1.97
N TRP A 575 -19.58 -41.11 0.90
CA TRP A 575 -19.87 -39.74 0.46
C TRP A 575 -20.53 -38.83 1.53
N PRO A 576 -21.40 -39.32 2.42
CA PRO A 576 -21.97 -38.48 3.49
C PRO A 576 -20.96 -38.15 4.61
N ALA A 577 -20.05 -39.08 4.95
CA ALA A 577 -19.04 -38.86 5.98
C ALA A 577 -17.92 -37.90 5.52
N PHE A 578 -17.58 -37.94 4.23
CA PHE A 578 -16.66 -36.99 3.59
C PHE A 578 -17.22 -35.56 3.63
N TRP A 579 -18.53 -35.40 3.36
CA TRP A 579 -19.19 -34.11 3.52
C TRP A 579 -19.25 -33.66 4.98
N ILE A 580 -19.47 -34.55 5.94
CA ILE A 580 -19.50 -34.17 7.37
C ILE A 580 -18.11 -33.75 7.87
N ILE A 581 -17.04 -34.44 7.48
CA ILE A 581 -15.66 -34.04 7.82
C ILE A 581 -15.31 -32.71 7.15
N HIS A 582 -15.67 -32.52 5.88
CA HIS A 582 -15.44 -31.26 5.15
C HIS A 582 -16.34 -30.12 5.61
N LEU A 583 -17.59 -30.36 6.02
CA LEU A 583 -18.46 -29.33 6.59
C LEU A 583 -17.95 -28.93 7.97
N THR A 584 -17.47 -29.88 8.78
CA THR A 584 -16.87 -29.62 10.09
C THR A 584 -15.54 -28.87 9.94
N GLN A 585 -14.71 -29.25 8.96
CA GLN A 585 -13.47 -28.54 8.62
C GLN A 585 -13.74 -27.15 8.00
N MET A 586 -14.75 -26.99 7.13
CA MET A 586 -15.18 -25.68 6.63
C MET A 586 -15.75 -24.81 7.74
N ILE A 587 -16.54 -25.37 8.67
CA ILE A 587 -17.07 -24.64 9.84
C ILE A 587 -15.93 -24.21 10.76
N LEU A 588 -14.91 -25.07 10.98
CA LEU A 588 -13.70 -24.73 11.75
C LEU A 588 -12.83 -23.70 11.02
N LEU A 589 -12.72 -23.76 9.69
CA LEU A 589 -12.00 -22.80 8.84
C LEU A 589 -12.69 -21.44 8.81
N ILE A 590 -14.02 -21.41 8.62
CA ILE A 590 -14.87 -20.21 8.63
C ILE A 590 -14.82 -19.51 10.00
N ASN A 591 -14.88 -20.28 11.09
CA ASN A 591 -14.72 -19.75 12.45
C ASN A 591 -13.31 -19.19 12.71
N SER A 592 -12.29 -19.64 11.97
CA SER A 592 -10.93 -19.12 12.09
C SER A 592 -10.66 -17.86 11.24
N CYS A 593 -11.53 -17.59 10.25
CA CYS A 593 -11.43 -16.43 9.35
C CYS A 593 -12.31 -15.24 9.78
N ASN A 594 -13.41 -15.46 10.52
CA ASN A 594 -14.31 -14.40 10.94
C ASN A 594 -14.11 -14.01 12.42
N HIS A 595 -13.36 -12.93 12.66
CA HIS A 595 -13.39 -12.25 13.95
C HIS A 595 -14.77 -11.59 14.16
N GLY A 596 -15.69 -12.32 14.80
CA GLY A 596 -16.81 -11.72 15.54
C GLY A 596 -18.12 -11.42 14.79
N ARG A 597 -18.54 -12.23 13.81
CA ARG A 597 -19.93 -12.18 13.29
C ARG A 597 -20.74 -13.43 13.63
N ASP A 598 -22.04 -13.21 13.79
CA ASP A 598 -23.09 -14.19 14.07
C ASP A 598 -23.00 -15.42 13.14
N PRO A 599 -22.77 -16.63 13.70
CA PRO A 599 -22.68 -17.90 12.96
C PRO A 599 -23.88 -18.15 12.03
N ASP A 600 -25.07 -17.68 12.38
CA ASP A 600 -26.30 -17.94 11.62
C ASP A 600 -26.41 -17.13 10.32
N ALA A 601 -25.67 -16.01 10.23
CA ALA A 601 -25.58 -15.22 9.01
C ALA A 601 -24.64 -15.88 7.98
N THR A 602 -23.56 -16.53 8.45
CA THR A 602 -22.60 -17.22 7.59
C THR A 602 -23.17 -18.53 7.02
N ILE A 603 -23.96 -19.25 7.80
CA ILE A 603 -24.69 -20.44 7.35
C ILE A 603 -25.75 -20.08 6.29
N ARG A 604 -26.42 -18.93 6.43
CA ARG A 604 -27.39 -18.44 5.43
C ARG A 604 -26.72 -17.99 4.12
N TRP A 605 -25.54 -17.39 4.17
CA TRP A 605 -24.78 -17.05 2.96
C TRP A 605 -24.30 -18.30 2.22
N ALA A 606 -23.74 -19.29 2.94
CA ALA A 606 -23.27 -20.54 2.35
C ALA A 606 -24.38 -21.36 1.67
N LYS A 607 -25.62 -21.31 2.19
CA LYS A 607 -26.78 -22.00 1.59
C LYS A 607 -27.30 -21.39 0.29
N ASN A 608 -26.94 -20.15 -0.03
CA ASN A 608 -27.45 -19.44 -1.22
C ASN A 608 -26.46 -19.38 -2.40
N GLU A 609 -25.17 -19.63 -2.17
CA GLU A 609 -24.10 -19.53 -3.18
C GLU A 609 -23.56 -20.90 -3.65
N ILE A 610 -23.92 -21.99 -2.97
CA ILE A 610 -23.51 -23.36 -3.33
C ILE A 610 -24.73 -24.06 -3.97
N PRO A 611 -24.71 -24.41 -5.27
CA PRO A 611 -25.76 -25.20 -5.90
C PRO A 611 -25.75 -26.66 -5.44
#